data_AF-A0A6H2BWP1-F1
#
_entry.id   AF-A0A6H2BWP1-F1
#
_cell.length_a   1.000
_cell.length_b   1.000
_cell.length_c   1.000
_cell.angle_alpha   90.00
_cell.angle_beta   90.00
_cell.angle_gamma   90.00
#
_symmetry.space_group_name_H-M   'P 1'
#
loop_
_entity.id
_entity.type
_entity.pdbx_description
1 polymer ?
#
loop_
_entity_poly.entity_id
_entity_poly.type
_entity_poly.pdbx_seq_one_letter_code
_entity_poly.pdbx_strand_id
1 'polypeptide(L)'
;MLEKQTSWRKYEEYTSSILNDEVVKKYLEKHLSLKDFKIQPQEKLPGKSGTNWQVDAYGDDINEQRILVECKHYKGKRYKKDAALEQNIIAAFAYIIKDVGASRGIVVTTQGLQEGASKVAKYEGIELLQLDYNSTDKNFVIRFPENNQAVAVFTEEFGTISAAKLYSSYTKHPLG
;
A
#
# COMPACT_ATOMS: atom_id res chain seq x y z
N MET A 1 -21.40 5.96 -8.20
CA MET A 1 -20.51 7.06 -8.64
C MET A 1 -19.43 7.16 -7.59
N LEU A 2 -18.20 6.69 -7.85
CA LEU A 2 -17.16 6.63 -6.81
C LEU A 2 -16.90 8.05 -6.30
N GLU A 3 -17.10 8.27 -5.00
CA GLU A 3 -16.87 9.58 -4.37
C GLU A 3 -15.44 10.03 -4.66
N LYS A 4 -15.31 11.24 -5.22
CA LYS A 4 -14.01 11.81 -5.57
C LYS A 4 -13.24 12.07 -4.27
N GLN A 5 -12.24 11.25 -3.95
CA GLN A 5 -11.49 11.36 -2.69
C GLN A 5 -10.80 12.73 -2.61
N THR A 6 -11.18 13.55 -1.61
CA THR A 6 -10.76 14.95 -1.48
C THR A 6 -9.60 15.19 -0.51
N SER A 7 -9.22 14.23 0.35
CA SER A 7 -8.10 14.40 1.28
C SER A 7 -7.17 13.18 1.37
N TRP A 8 -5.88 13.43 1.56
CA TRP A 8 -4.85 12.41 1.78
C TRP A 8 -5.07 11.62 3.07
N ARG A 9 -5.64 12.24 4.11
CA ARG A 9 -5.99 11.57 5.38
C ARG A 9 -6.97 10.42 5.19
N LYS A 10 -7.96 10.59 4.32
CA LYS A 10 -8.88 9.49 3.98
C LYS A 10 -8.17 8.35 3.26
N TYR A 11 -7.11 8.63 2.51
CA TYR A 11 -6.35 7.59 1.83
C TYR A 11 -5.58 6.72 2.82
N GLU A 12 -4.95 7.31 3.83
CA GLU A 12 -4.27 6.57 4.91
C GLU A 12 -5.25 5.77 5.77
N GLU A 13 -6.39 6.37 6.11
CA GLU A 13 -7.47 5.72 6.85
C GLU A 13 -8.02 4.51 6.09
N TYR A 14 -8.38 4.70 4.81
CA TYR A 14 -8.87 3.61 3.96
C TYR A 14 -7.78 2.57 3.72
N THR A 15 -6.52 2.96 3.56
CA THR A 15 -5.41 2.02 3.43
C THR A 15 -5.34 1.09 4.64
N SER A 16 -5.37 1.65 5.85
CA SER A 16 -5.35 0.84 7.08
C SER A 16 -6.54 -0.11 7.14
N SER A 17 -7.74 0.35 6.77
CA SER A 17 -8.92 -0.52 6.72
C SER A 17 -8.80 -1.62 5.66
N ILE A 18 -8.32 -1.30 4.47
CA ILE A 18 -8.17 -2.23 3.34
C ILE A 18 -7.10 -3.27 3.63
N LEU A 19 -5.99 -2.91 4.29
CA LEU A 19 -4.96 -3.87 4.69
C LEU A 19 -5.46 -4.88 5.74
N ASN A 20 -6.54 -4.54 6.45
CA ASN A 20 -7.23 -5.45 7.37
C ASN A 20 -8.41 -6.20 6.73
N ASP A 21 -8.76 -5.93 5.47
CA ASP A 21 -9.77 -6.71 4.74
C ASP A 21 -9.36 -8.19 4.71
N GLU A 22 -10.31 -9.11 4.83
CA GLU A 22 -10.04 -10.54 4.99
C GLU A 22 -9.21 -11.10 3.82
N VAL A 23 -9.52 -10.69 2.58
CA VAL A 23 -8.85 -11.22 1.38
C VAL A 23 -7.45 -10.63 1.26
N VAL A 24 -7.32 -9.32 1.51
CA VAL A 24 -6.02 -8.62 1.47
C VAL A 24 -5.11 -9.12 2.59
N LYS A 25 -5.61 -9.25 3.81
CA LYS A 25 -4.88 -9.78 4.96
C LYS A 25 -4.37 -11.18 4.69
N LYS A 26 -5.23 -12.11 4.22
CA LYS A 26 -4.81 -13.48 3.86
C LYS A 26 -3.71 -13.52 2.81
N TYR A 27 -3.77 -12.62 1.82
CA TYR A 27 -2.71 -12.49 0.84
C TYR A 27 -1.39 -12.06 1.52
N LEU A 28 -1.42 -11.01 2.34
CA LEU A 28 -0.23 -10.48 2.99
C LEU A 28 0.38 -11.47 3.99
N GLU A 29 -0.45 -12.20 4.75
CA GLU A 29 0.01 -13.27 5.65
C GLU A 29 0.81 -14.32 4.89
N LYS A 30 0.27 -14.79 3.75
CA LYS A 30 0.93 -15.80 2.91
C LYS A 30 2.24 -15.29 2.32
N HIS A 31 2.26 -14.07 1.79
CA HIS A 31 3.40 -13.55 1.01
C HIS A 31 4.49 -12.91 1.88
N LEU A 32 4.14 -12.37 3.05
CA LEU A 32 5.09 -11.73 3.97
C LEU A 32 5.48 -12.60 5.16
N SER A 33 4.95 -13.83 5.24
CA SER A 33 5.14 -14.77 6.36
C SER A 33 4.69 -14.21 7.71
N LEU A 34 3.59 -13.46 7.71
CA LEU A 34 2.95 -12.87 8.89
C LEU A 34 1.82 -13.75 9.38
N LYS A 35 1.44 -13.64 10.66
CA LYS A 35 0.29 -14.36 11.21
C LYS A 35 -0.63 -13.46 12.03
N ASP A 36 -1.90 -13.45 11.65
CA ASP A 36 -2.98 -12.76 12.37
C ASP A 36 -2.61 -11.33 12.79
N PHE A 37 -2.03 -10.58 11.85
CA PHE A 37 -1.67 -9.19 12.10
C PHE A 37 -2.89 -8.29 12.06
N LYS A 38 -2.77 -7.12 12.70
CA LYS A 38 -3.74 -6.04 12.57
C LYS A 38 -3.02 -4.73 12.35
N ILE A 39 -3.36 -4.04 11.26
CA ILE A 39 -2.85 -2.71 10.97
C ILE A 39 -3.72 -1.68 11.68
N GLN A 40 -3.08 -0.69 12.29
CA GLN A 40 -3.72 0.46 12.91
C GLN A 40 -3.10 1.77 12.40
N PRO A 41 -3.91 2.82 12.21
CA PRO A 41 -3.44 4.06 11.65
C PRO A 41 -2.53 4.81 12.61
N GLN A 42 -1.60 5.55 12.02
CA GLN A 42 -0.83 6.68 12.54
C GLN A 42 -0.28 6.56 13.97
N GLU A 43 1.03 6.44 14.09
CA GLU A 43 1.71 6.39 15.39
C GLU A 43 3.06 7.10 15.35
N LYS A 44 3.51 7.59 16.51
CA LYS A 44 4.90 8.00 16.72
C LYS A 44 5.65 6.86 17.39
N LEU A 45 6.55 6.23 16.65
CA LEU A 45 7.33 5.09 17.12
C LEU A 45 8.75 5.55 17.50
N PRO A 46 9.25 5.15 18.69
CA PRO A 46 10.62 5.45 19.08
C PRO A 46 11.60 4.64 18.23
N GLY A 47 12.64 5.29 17.73
CA GLY A 47 13.76 4.67 17.05
C GLY A 47 14.96 4.45 17.98
N LYS A 48 15.82 3.50 17.63
CA LYS A 48 17.10 3.25 18.34
C LYS A 48 18.03 4.46 18.31
N SER A 49 17.90 5.33 17.30
CA SER A 49 18.61 6.59 17.20
C SER A 49 18.18 7.64 18.24
N GLY A 50 17.11 7.39 19.00
CA GLY A 50 16.53 8.33 19.97
C GLY A 50 15.53 9.32 19.37
N THR A 51 15.29 9.28 18.05
CA THR A 51 14.22 10.04 17.41
C THR A 51 12.87 9.32 17.53
N ASN A 52 11.78 10.06 17.33
CA ASN A 52 10.44 9.49 17.17
C ASN A 52 10.02 9.63 15.71
N TRP A 53 9.75 8.51 15.06
CA TRP A 53 9.31 8.45 13.67
C TRP A 53 7.80 8.48 13.60
N GLN A 54 7.25 9.37 12.79
CA GLN A 54 5.85 9.31 12.41
C GLN A 54 5.71 8.35 11.22
N VAL A 55 4.84 7.35 11.38
CA VAL A 55 4.46 6.43 10.30
C VAL A 55 2.96 6.56 10.03
N ASP A 56 2.56 6.25 8.80
CA ASP A 56 1.16 6.40 8.38
C ASP A 56 0.26 5.30 8.95
N ALA A 57 0.79 4.08 9.09
CA ALA A 57 0.17 3.01 9.86
C ALA A 57 1.23 1.98 10.31
N TYR A 58 0.85 1.14 11.26
CA TYR A 58 1.70 0.04 11.73
C TYR A 58 0.84 -1.12 12.23
N GLY A 59 1.47 -2.26 12.46
CA GLY A 59 0.83 -3.38 13.14
C GLY A 59 1.86 -4.35 13.67
N ASP A 60 1.43 -5.20 14.58
CA ASP A 60 2.21 -6.32 15.06
C ASP A 60 1.42 -7.60 14.75
N ASP A 61 2.12 -8.65 14.35
CA ASP A 61 1.55 -9.99 14.20
C ASP A 61 1.61 -10.73 15.56
N ILE A 62 1.03 -11.93 15.65
CA ILE A 62 1.01 -12.71 16.91
C ILE A 62 2.40 -13.19 17.37
N ASN A 63 3.43 -13.07 16.52
CA ASN A 63 4.82 -13.39 16.84
C ASN A 63 5.64 -12.12 17.10
N GLU A 64 4.98 -10.99 17.37
CA GLU A 64 5.59 -9.68 17.60
C GLU A 64 6.40 -9.17 16.39
N GLN A 65 6.10 -9.68 15.19
CA GLN A 65 6.68 -9.15 13.96
C GLN A 65 6.02 -7.82 13.62
N ARG A 66 6.73 -6.74 13.92
CA ARG A 66 6.28 -5.39 13.59
C ARG A 66 6.32 -5.12 12.09
N ILE A 67 5.26 -4.52 11.59
CA ILE A 67 5.02 -4.08 10.22
C ILE A 67 4.85 -2.56 10.25
N LEU A 68 5.60 -1.84 9.41
CA LEU A 68 5.35 -0.41 9.17
C LEU A 68 4.74 -0.20 7.80
N VAL A 69 3.87 0.80 7.69
CA VAL A 69 3.20 1.17 6.45
C VAL A 69 3.45 2.64 6.15
N GLU A 70 3.90 2.92 4.93
CA GLU A 70 4.05 4.28 4.39
C GLU A 70 3.11 4.46 3.19
N CYS A 71 2.28 5.49 3.24
CA CYS A 71 1.32 5.84 2.21
C CYS A 71 1.85 6.99 1.35
N LYS A 72 1.81 6.82 0.01
CA LYS A 72 2.10 7.92 -0.93
C LYS A 72 0.97 8.10 -1.93
N HIS A 73 0.15 9.10 -1.65
CA HIS A 73 -1.03 9.44 -2.43
C HIS A 73 -0.75 10.57 -3.44
N TYR A 74 -0.80 10.26 -4.75
CA TYR A 74 -0.65 11.25 -5.82
C TYR A 74 -1.99 11.47 -6.55
N LYS A 75 -2.45 12.74 -6.63
CA LYS A 75 -3.71 13.12 -7.26
C LYS A 75 -3.61 13.29 -8.79
N GLY A 76 -4.45 12.56 -9.52
CA GLY A 76 -5.26 13.03 -10.65
C GLY A 76 -4.67 13.62 -11.95
N LYS A 77 -3.37 13.90 -12.08
CA LYS A 77 -2.74 14.30 -13.37
C LYS A 77 -1.32 13.78 -13.60
N ARG A 78 -0.89 12.84 -12.77
CA ARG A 78 0.48 12.28 -12.78
C ARG A 78 0.48 10.77 -13.03
N TYR A 79 -0.31 10.27 -13.97
CA TYR A 79 0.02 9.01 -14.65
C TYR A 79 1.16 9.26 -15.66
N LYS A 80 2.24 9.90 -15.20
CA LYS A 80 3.49 10.02 -15.95
C LYS A 80 4.44 8.99 -15.35
N LYS A 81 5.28 8.39 -16.19
CA LYS A 81 6.36 7.49 -15.75
C LYS A 81 7.23 8.14 -14.64
N ASP A 82 7.32 9.47 -14.62
CA ASP A 82 8.03 10.29 -13.64
C ASP A 82 7.30 10.46 -12.28
N ALA A 83 6.10 9.91 -12.12
CA ALA A 83 5.33 10.00 -10.88
C ALA A 83 5.52 8.80 -9.94
N ALA A 84 6.32 7.83 -10.39
CA ALA A 84 6.73 6.72 -9.57
C ALA A 84 7.57 7.22 -8.38
N LEU A 85 7.48 6.54 -7.23
CA LEU A 85 8.20 6.95 -6.03
C LEU A 85 9.71 6.91 -6.26
N GLU A 86 10.35 7.97 -5.79
CA GLU A 86 11.79 8.15 -5.88
C GLU A 86 12.55 7.23 -4.92
N GLN A 87 13.78 6.89 -5.30
CA GLN A 87 14.65 6.02 -4.50
C GLN A 87 14.87 6.54 -3.08
N ASN A 88 15.02 7.86 -2.91
CA ASN A 88 15.27 8.46 -1.60
C ASN A 88 14.11 8.28 -0.62
N ILE A 89 12.86 8.22 -1.12
CA ILE A 89 11.68 7.95 -0.28
C ILE A 89 11.77 6.54 0.29
N ILE A 90 12.08 5.55 -0.56
CA ILE A 90 12.20 4.15 -0.14
C ILE A 90 13.41 3.94 0.76
N ALA A 91 14.54 4.58 0.46
CA ALA A 91 15.75 4.51 1.29
C ALA A 91 15.52 5.11 2.69
N ALA A 92 14.81 6.24 2.78
CA ALA A 92 14.43 6.82 4.06
C ALA A 92 13.50 5.88 4.85
N PHE A 93 12.50 5.29 4.18
CA PHE A 93 11.61 4.34 4.84
C PHE A 93 12.34 3.06 5.30
N ALA A 94 13.28 2.55 4.51
CA ALA A 94 14.14 1.43 4.91
C ALA A 94 14.96 1.74 6.19
N TYR A 95 15.47 2.97 6.31
CA TYR A 95 16.14 3.41 7.54
C TYR A 95 15.16 3.41 8.72
N ILE A 96 13.95 3.96 8.55
CA ILE A 96 12.91 4.02 9.59
C ILE A 96 12.56 2.61 10.09
N ILE A 97 12.35 1.65 9.18
CA ILE A 97 12.07 0.25 9.52
C ILE A 97 13.17 -0.31 10.44
N LYS A 98 14.45 -0.12 10.05
CA LYS A 98 15.60 -0.61 10.83
C LYS A 98 15.72 0.07 12.19
N ASP A 99 15.51 1.38 12.22
CA ASP A 99 15.67 2.19 13.43
C ASP A 99 14.56 1.91 14.45
N VAL A 100 13.31 1.74 14.00
CA VAL A 100 12.18 1.29 14.83
C VAL A 100 12.31 -0.18 15.22
N GLY A 101 13.12 -0.97 14.49
CA GLY A 101 13.26 -2.41 14.70
C GLY A 101 12.10 -3.23 14.14
N ALA A 102 11.43 -2.70 13.11
CA ALA A 102 10.38 -3.42 12.42
C ALA A 102 10.94 -4.52 11.51
N SER A 103 10.16 -5.59 11.38
CA SER A 103 10.54 -6.78 10.62
C SER A 103 10.10 -6.71 9.15
N ARG A 104 9.11 -5.87 8.84
CA ARG A 104 8.52 -5.70 7.51
C ARG A 104 8.19 -4.23 7.25
N GLY A 105 8.25 -3.86 5.97
CA GLY A 105 7.76 -2.58 5.47
C GLY A 105 6.80 -2.78 4.32
N ILE A 106 5.73 -1.99 4.29
CA ILE A 106 4.77 -1.94 3.19
C ILE A 106 4.67 -0.49 2.71
N VAL A 107 4.82 -0.28 1.42
CA VAL A 107 4.58 1.01 0.78
C VAL A 107 3.29 0.91 -0.03
N VAL A 108 2.31 1.77 0.27
CA VAL A 108 1.03 1.82 -0.42
C VAL A 108 0.93 3.11 -1.22
N THR A 109 0.78 3.01 -2.54
CA THR A 109 0.74 4.19 -3.41
C THR A 109 -0.23 4.03 -4.58
N THR A 110 -0.67 5.15 -5.15
CA THR A 110 -1.42 5.14 -6.42
C THR A 110 -0.52 4.94 -7.65
N GLN A 111 0.82 4.97 -7.48
CA GLN A 111 1.82 4.91 -8.56
C GLN A 111 2.77 3.71 -8.40
N GLY A 112 3.74 3.56 -9.31
CA GLY A 112 4.81 2.56 -9.19
C GLY A 112 6.01 3.06 -8.39
N LEU A 113 7.09 2.29 -8.42
CA LEU A 113 8.42 2.70 -7.97
C LEU A 113 9.31 3.01 -9.17
N GLN A 114 10.20 3.99 -9.06
CA GLN A 114 11.30 4.15 -10.01
C GLN A 114 12.23 2.93 -9.94
N GLU A 115 13.00 2.67 -11.00
CA GLU A 115 13.88 1.48 -11.04
C GLU A 115 14.83 1.40 -9.83
N GLY A 116 15.45 2.52 -9.45
CA GLY A 116 16.31 2.60 -8.26
C GLY A 116 15.54 2.33 -6.96
N ALA A 117 14.32 2.85 -6.85
CA ALA A 117 13.43 2.61 -5.72
C ALA A 117 13.01 1.14 -5.61
N SER A 118 12.69 0.48 -6.74
CA SER A 118 12.39 -0.94 -6.79
C SER A 118 13.56 -1.80 -6.34
N LYS A 119 14.79 -1.46 -6.74
CA LYS A 119 16.00 -2.18 -6.31
C LYS A 119 16.20 -2.08 -4.79
N VAL A 120 16.04 -0.89 -4.21
CA VAL A 120 16.14 -0.70 -2.76
C VAL A 120 15.01 -1.44 -2.04
N ALA A 121 13.77 -1.32 -2.49
CA ALA A 121 12.62 -1.99 -1.89
C ALA A 121 12.84 -3.52 -1.84
N LYS A 122 13.25 -4.12 -2.97
CA LYS A 122 13.54 -5.55 -3.06
C LYS A 122 14.68 -5.99 -2.15
N TYR A 123 15.77 -5.21 -2.10
CA TYR A 123 16.92 -5.53 -1.25
C TYR A 123 16.56 -5.47 0.24
N GLU A 124 15.74 -4.50 0.63
CA GLU A 124 15.32 -4.26 2.02
C GLU A 124 14.07 -5.07 2.42
N GLY A 125 13.47 -5.84 1.50
CA GLY A 125 12.26 -6.62 1.76
C GLY A 125 11.02 -5.75 2.02
N ILE A 126 10.92 -4.61 1.34
CA ILE A 126 9.78 -3.68 1.42
C ILE A 126 8.79 -4.02 0.30
N GLU A 127 7.56 -4.35 0.68
CA GLU A 127 6.49 -4.71 -0.25
C GLU A 127 5.85 -3.46 -0.87
N LEU A 128 5.64 -3.47 -2.19
CA LEU A 128 4.87 -2.43 -2.88
C LEU A 128 3.43 -2.87 -3.10
N LEU A 129 2.48 -2.08 -2.62
CA LEU A 129 1.06 -2.23 -2.92
C LEU A 129 0.56 -1.01 -3.71
N GLN A 130 -0.20 -1.26 -4.76
CA GLN A 130 -0.82 -0.20 -5.55
C GLN A 130 -2.31 -0.12 -5.32
N LEU A 131 -2.75 0.90 -4.57
CA LEU A 131 -4.16 1.15 -4.31
C LEU A 131 -4.72 2.14 -5.34
N ASP A 132 -5.84 1.80 -5.99
CA ASP A 132 -6.46 2.71 -6.95
C ASP A 132 -6.89 4.02 -6.27
N TYR A 133 -6.71 5.14 -6.96
CA TYR A 133 -7.02 6.49 -6.46
C TYR A 133 -8.46 6.67 -5.98
N ASN A 134 -9.43 5.95 -6.55
CA ASN A 134 -10.83 6.06 -6.18
C ASN A 134 -11.28 5.00 -5.17
N SER A 135 -10.34 4.25 -4.60
CA SER A 135 -10.65 3.22 -3.60
C SER A 135 -11.18 3.83 -2.31
N THR A 136 -12.18 3.16 -1.72
CA THR A 136 -12.68 3.40 -0.38
C THR A 136 -12.50 2.14 0.48
N ASP A 137 -12.78 2.24 1.77
CA ASP A 137 -12.87 1.10 2.70
C ASP A 137 -13.85 -0.01 2.27
N LYS A 138 -14.82 0.31 1.41
CA LYS A 138 -15.87 -0.62 0.93
C LYS A 138 -15.72 -1.04 -0.53
N ASN A 139 -15.15 -0.17 -1.37
CA ASN A 139 -15.00 -0.41 -2.80
C ASN A 139 -13.56 -0.08 -3.19
N PHE A 140 -12.73 -1.10 -3.42
CA PHE A 140 -11.32 -0.89 -3.69
C PHE A 140 -10.76 -1.85 -4.72
N VAL A 141 -9.68 -1.40 -5.35
CA VAL A 141 -8.81 -2.24 -6.17
C VAL A 141 -7.39 -2.05 -5.67
N ILE A 142 -6.78 -3.13 -5.20
CA ILE A 142 -5.40 -3.16 -4.76
C ILE A 142 -4.61 -4.16 -5.62
N ARG A 143 -3.47 -3.73 -6.14
CA ARG A 143 -2.57 -4.56 -6.95
C ARG A 143 -1.30 -4.87 -6.17
N PHE A 144 -0.79 -6.05 -6.43
CA PHE A 144 0.46 -6.60 -5.90
C PHE A 144 1.41 -6.82 -7.09
N PRO A 145 2.17 -5.78 -7.50
CA PRO A 145 2.89 -5.78 -8.76
C PRO A 145 3.95 -6.89 -8.85
N GLU A 146 4.59 -7.24 -7.73
CA GLU A 146 5.63 -8.26 -7.70
C GLU A 146 5.12 -9.64 -8.14
N ASN A 147 3.87 -9.96 -7.81
CA ASN A 147 3.24 -11.24 -8.11
C ASN A 147 2.25 -11.16 -9.29
N ASN A 148 2.11 -9.99 -9.92
CA ASN A 148 1.12 -9.73 -10.97
C ASN A 148 -0.31 -10.13 -10.55
N GLN A 149 -0.68 -9.83 -9.30
CA GLN A 149 -1.97 -10.16 -8.71
C GLN A 149 -2.73 -8.89 -8.32
N ALA A 150 -4.05 -9.01 -8.22
CA ALA A 150 -4.91 -7.92 -7.77
C ALA A 150 -6.12 -8.48 -7.00
N VAL A 151 -6.58 -7.70 -6.03
CA VAL A 151 -7.84 -7.93 -5.31
C VAL A 151 -8.74 -6.74 -5.60
N ALA A 152 -9.99 -7.04 -5.93
CA ALA A 152 -11.01 -6.04 -6.16
C ALA A 152 -12.27 -6.41 -5.36
N VAL A 153 -12.66 -5.54 -4.44
CA VAL A 153 -13.82 -5.73 -3.57
C VAL A 153 -14.80 -4.61 -3.84
N PHE A 154 -16.08 -4.96 -4.00
CA PHE A 154 -17.17 -4.02 -4.23
C PHE A 154 -18.39 -4.48 -3.45
N THR A 155 -18.91 -3.62 -2.57
CA THR A 155 -20.06 -3.94 -1.72
C THR A 155 -21.38 -3.40 -2.25
N GLU A 156 -21.35 -2.53 -3.28
CA GLU A 156 -22.56 -2.09 -3.97
C GLU A 156 -22.82 -2.98 -5.20
N GLU A 157 -24.09 -3.32 -5.45
CA GLU A 157 -24.49 -3.94 -6.73
C GLU A 157 -24.09 -3.00 -7.87
N PHE A 158 -23.22 -3.47 -8.75
CA PHE A 158 -22.88 -2.75 -9.97
C PHE A 158 -24.15 -2.54 -10.80
N GLY A 159 -24.74 -1.35 -10.72
CA GLY A 159 -25.73 -0.92 -11.69
C GLY A 159 -25.13 -1.03 -13.09
N THR A 160 -25.50 -2.08 -13.84
CA THR A 160 -25.17 -2.37 -15.26
C THR A 160 -23.80 -1.91 -15.76
N ILE A 161 -22.73 -2.07 -14.98
CA ILE A 161 -21.36 -1.97 -15.49
C ILE A 161 -20.77 -3.37 -15.43
N SER A 162 -20.69 -4.03 -16.59
CA SER A 162 -20.15 -5.37 -16.68
C SER A 162 -18.69 -5.39 -16.17
N ALA A 163 -18.33 -6.45 -15.46
CA ALA A 163 -16.97 -6.68 -14.97
C ALA A 163 -15.91 -6.56 -16.09
N ALA A 164 -16.30 -6.83 -17.34
CA ALA A 164 -15.45 -6.66 -18.52
C ALA A 164 -15.04 -5.19 -18.77
N LYS A 165 -15.89 -4.21 -18.45
CA LYS A 165 -15.56 -2.78 -18.62
C LYS A 165 -14.54 -2.33 -17.59
N LEU A 166 -14.71 -2.73 -16.32
CA LEU A 166 -13.72 -2.52 -15.26
C LEU A 166 -12.39 -3.19 -15.63
N TYR A 167 -12.40 -4.49 -15.91
CA TYR A 167 -11.19 -5.22 -16.30
C TYR A 167 -10.49 -4.58 -17.51
N SER A 168 -11.23 -4.16 -18.55
CA SER A 168 -10.63 -3.51 -19.72
C SER A 168 -10.00 -2.15 -19.43
N SER A 169 -10.47 -1.42 -18.40
CA SER A 169 -9.78 -0.20 -17.94
C SER A 169 -8.52 -0.51 -17.13
N TYR A 170 -8.47 -1.65 -16.44
CA TYR A 170 -7.31 -2.08 -15.66
C TYR A 170 -6.24 -2.81 -16.49
N THR A 171 -6.60 -3.44 -17.61
CA THR A 171 -5.65 -4.14 -18.51
C THR A 171 -5.13 -3.28 -19.66
N LYS A 172 -5.55 -2.02 -19.78
CA LYS A 172 -5.09 -1.08 -20.82
C LYS A 172 -3.80 -0.33 -20.48
N HIS A 173 -3.18 -0.60 -19.34
CA HIS A 173 -1.81 -0.16 -19.08
C HIS A 173 -0.84 -1.25 -19.55
N PRO A 174 -0.13 -1.06 -20.68
CA PRO A 174 0.93 -1.98 -21.05
C PRO A 174 1.99 -1.96 -19.96
N LEU A 175 2.45 -3.16 -19.58
CA LEU A 175 3.74 -3.34 -18.92
C LEU A 175 4.80 -2.69 -19.82
N GLY A 176 5.33 -1.54 -19.42
CA GLY A 176 6.34 -0.77 -20.16
C GLY A 176 7.04 0.28 -19.30
#